data_AF-A0A838SEG6-F1
#
_entry.id   AF-A0A838SEG6-F1
#
_cell.length_a   1.000
_cell.length_b   1.000
_cell.length_c   1.000
_cell.angle_alpha   90.00
_cell.angle_beta   90.00
_cell.angle_gamma   90.00
#
_symmetry.space_group_name_H-M   'P 1'
#
loop_
_entity.id
_entity.type
_entity.pdbx_description
1 polymer ?
#
loop_
_entity_poly.entity_id
_entity_poly.type
_entity_poly.pdbx_seq_one_letter_code
_entity_poly.pdbx_strand_id
1 'polypeptide(L)'
;MMEKKIFIPPTRFQSAWRRRWMITLMLVLLPALAFAWWGHTGYPETFPSLVEDLDRQARANDAEALFPDRYQQFHHHVLELRSQWRRESNHWWTDEDEETFNQKYQQLVEEGSLLVEASRQKVTALRSEVKELLQPEQAHLTRLRELSHLFDLEDDDMLALSRAEGLLEESLLRLEQGQYRQARAAGEQALEHLRRAETHALAQMNRYRNDVQITLWEQWVTDTIQRSTETAGTAIIGLKASRRLLVYQRGRIIADYPVRLGFSGLADKLYEGDGATPEGQFHVIHKKDGSGTKYYKALLLDYPTVAHQKRFQDAQANGLVPEDRSIGSLIEIHGEGPNNENATNGCIALENATMDDVFDLAKIGTPVTIVGALNQDNDVVNSLHQMEAHIQERNERWHTLPTLAASFTGTE
;
A
#
# COMPACT_ATOMS: atom_id res chain seq x y z
N MET A 1 -11.58 -65.36 9.44
CA MET A 1 -11.19 -64.81 8.12
C MET A 1 -10.72 -63.38 8.37
N MET A 2 -9.44 -63.18 8.71
CA MET A 2 -8.33 -62.94 7.76
C MET A 2 -8.68 -61.88 6.71
N GLU A 3 -8.22 -60.64 6.91
CA GLU A 3 -7.42 -59.94 5.90
C GLU A 3 -6.66 -58.71 6.46
N LYS A 4 -5.34 -58.92 6.54
CA LYS A 4 -4.17 -58.02 6.43
C LYS A 4 -4.34 -56.51 6.66
N LYS A 5 -3.81 -56.06 7.81
CA LYS A 5 -3.17 -54.74 7.97
C LYS A 5 -1.91 -54.69 7.10
N ILE A 6 -1.87 -53.77 6.14
CA ILE A 6 -0.66 -53.47 5.34
C ILE A 6 0.27 -52.61 6.21
N PHE A 7 1.37 -53.22 6.64
CA PHE A 7 2.50 -52.55 7.26
C PHE A 7 3.34 -51.90 6.16
N ILE A 8 3.35 -50.57 6.08
CA ILE A 8 4.26 -49.82 5.22
C ILE A 8 5.57 -49.63 6.01
N PRO A 9 6.71 -50.22 5.59
CA PRO A 9 7.96 -50.03 6.30
C PRO A 9 8.48 -48.60 6.10
N PRO A 10 9.20 -48.02 7.08
CA PRO A 10 9.87 -46.74 6.89
C PRO A 10 10.85 -46.86 5.72
N THR A 11 10.69 -45.97 4.76
CA THR A 11 11.51 -45.92 3.55
C THR A 11 12.98 -45.70 3.92
N ARG A 12 13.78 -46.75 3.75
CA ARG A 12 15.26 -46.73 3.74
C ARG A 12 15.82 -45.96 2.52
N PHE A 13 15.21 -44.84 2.14
CA PHE A 13 15.52 -44.12 0.90
C PHE A 13 15.99 -42.67 1.10
N GLN A 14 16.25 -42.23 2.34
CA GLN A 14 16.80 -40.90 2.60
C GLN A 14 18.26 -40.88 3.08
N SER A 15 18.84 -42.02 3.49
CA SER A 15 20.25 -42.09 3.88
C SER A 15 21.21 -42.42 2.73
N ALA A 16 20.71 -43.01 1.63
CA ALA A 16 21.53 -43.37 0.48
C ALA A 16 21.83 -42.17 -0.44
N TRP A 17 20.93 -41.19 -0.53
CA TRP A 17 21.12 -39.99 -1.35
C TRP A 17 22.07 -38.98 -0.70
N ARG A 18 21.95 -38.75 0.62
CA ARG A 18 22.92 -37.93 1.37
C ARG A 18 24.33 -38.54 1.42
N ARG A 19 24.44 -39.88 1.52
CA ARG A 19 25.74 -40.56 1.40
C ARG A 19 26.30 -40.53 -0.02
N ARG A 20 25.46 -40.66 -1.06
CA ARG A 20 25.93 -40.50 -2.45
C ARG A 20 26.42 -39.10 -2.72
N TRP A 21 25.71 -38.04 -2.36
CA TRP A 21 26.18 -36.66 -2.57
C TRP A 21 27.46 -36.33 -1.79
N MET A 22 27.62 -36.79 -0.54
CA MET A 22 28.89 -36.60 0.19
C MET A 22 30.04 -37.46 -0.39
N ILE A 23 29.76 -38.65 -0.93
CA ILE A 23 30.77 -39.50 -1.56
C ILE A 23 31.14 -38.97 -2.95
N THR A 24 30.23 -38.36 -3.72
CA THR A 24 30.57 -37.68 -4.98
C THR A 24 31.30 -36.35 -4.73
N LEU A 25 30.96 -35.62 -3.66
CA LEU A 25 31.71 -34.42 -3.26
C LEU A 25 33.12 -34.79 -2.78
N MET A 26 33.29 -35.87 -2.01
CA MET A 26 34.60 -36.39 -1.61
C MET A 26 35.39 -37.03 -2.77
N LEU A 27 34.75 -37.68 -3.75
CA LEU A 27 35.42 -38.28 -4.91
C LEU A 27 35.79 -37.26 -6.01
N VAL A 28 35.27 -36.03 -5.97
CA VAL A 28 35.72 -34.93 -6.82
C VAL A 28 36.71 -34.03 -6.09
N LEU A 29 36.60 -33.88 -4.75
CA LEU A 29 37.57 -33.12 -3.96
C LEU A 29 38.88 -33.88 -3.69
N LEU A 30 38.87 -35.21 -3.57
CA LEU A 30 40.09 -35.97 -3.24
C LEU A 30 41.05 -36.21 -4.42
N PRO A 31 40.63 -36.35 -5.69
CA PRO A 31 41.57 -36.31 -6.82
C PRO A 31 42.03 -34.89 -7.13
N ALA A 32 41.22 -33.85 -6.87
CA ALA A 32 41.64 -32.47 -7.06
C ALA A 32 42.70 -32.03 -6.01
N LEU A 33 42.64 -32.58 -4.80
CA LEU A 33 43.70 -32.43 -3.78
C LEU A 33 44.91 -33.35 -4.03
N ALA A 34 44.76 -34.47 -4.73
CA ALA A 34 45.84 -35.44 -4.98
C ALA A 34 46.55 -35.28 -6.33
N PHE A 35 45.96 -34.62 -7.33
CA PHE A 35 46.62 -34.38 -8.63
C PHE A 35 47.54 -33.14 -8.61
N ALA A 36 47.51 -32.35 -7.53
CA ALA A 36 48.44 -31.24 -7.32
C ALA A 36 49.76 -31.67 -6.63
N TRP A 37 49.94 -32.96 -6.33
CA TRP A 37 51.05 -33.44 -5.49
C TRP A 37 51.90 -34.51 -6.17
N TRP A 38 52.21 -34.32 -7.45
CA TRP A 38 53.28 -35.06 -8.11
C TRP A 38 54.04 -34.18 -9.13
N GLY A 39 55.14 -33.57 -8.67
CA GLY A 39 56.31 -33.37 -9.51
C GLY A 39 56.38 -32.13 -10.42
N HIS A 40 55.77 -31.01 -10.07
CA HIS A 40 56.24 -29.70 -10.53
C HIS A 40 56.70 -28.90 -9.33
N THR A 41 58.01 -28.73 -9.18
CA THR A 41 58.59 -27.68 -8.32
C THR A 41 58.59 -26.41 -9.15
N GLY A 42 57.72 -25.46 -8.84
CA GLY A 42 57.56 -24.23 -9.61
C GLY A 42 56.16 -23.63 -9.52
N TYR A 43 56.09 -22.32 -9.74
CA TYR A 43 54.84 -21.56 -9.81
C TYR A 43 53.84 -22.18 -10.81
N PRO A 44 52.51 -22.09 -10.53
CA PRO A 44 51.51 -22.69 -11.40
C PRO A 44 51.57 -22.11 -12.82
N GLU A 45 51.51 -22.95 -13.85
CA GLU A 45 51.61 -22.53 -15.27
C GLU A 45 50.48 -21.58 -15.70
N THR A 46 49.35 -21.63 -15.01
CA THR A 46 48.20 -20.73 -15.20
C THR A 46 47.80 -20.11 -13.88
N PHE A 47 47.37 -18.85 -13.87
CA PHE A 47 46.86 -18.22 -12.67
C PHE A 47 45.66 -19.01 -12.11
N PRO A 48 45.68 -19.42 -10.84
CA PRO A 48 44.57 -20.18 -10.27
C PRO A 48 43.26 -19.38 -10.33
N SER A 49 42.27 -19.89 -11.07
CA SER A 49 41.05 -19.13 -11.39
C SER A 49 40.11 -18.93 -10.20
N LEU A 50 40.22 -19.74 -9.13
CA LEU A 50 39.28 -19.73 -8.02
C LEU A 50 39.15 -18.35 -7.35
N VAL A 51 40.26 -17.64 -7.15
CA VAL A 51 40.24 -16.31 -6.53
C VAL A 51 39.60 -15.28 -7.48
N GLU A 52 39.78 -15.42 -8.79
CA GLU A 52 39.07 -14.60 -9.78
C GLU A 52 37.57 -14.94 -9.83
N ASP A 53 37.21 -16.20 -9.65
CA ASP A 53 35.82 -16.67 -9.59
C ASP A 53 35.14 -16.14 -8.33
N LEU A 54 35.84 -16.09 -7.21
CA LEU A 54 35.37 -15.49 -5.94
C LEU A 54 35.17 -13.98 -6.09
N ASP A 55 36.11 -13.26 -6.71
CA ASP A 55 35.97 -11.83 -7.01
C ASP A 55 34.77 -11.53 -7.94
N ARG A 56 34.56 -12.34 -8.98
CA ARG A 56 33.35 -12.23 -9.83
C ARG A 56 32.08 -12.53 -9.06
N GLN A 57 32.07 -13.55 -8.19
CA GLN A 57 30.91 -13.88 -7.36
C GLN A 57 30.62 -12.81 -6.31
N ALA A 58 31.65 -12.21 -5.71
CA ALA A 58 31.49 -11.11 -4.76
C ALA A 58 30.84 -9.91 -5.45
N ARG A 59 31.35 -9.51 -6.63
CA ARG A 59 30.72 -8.48 -7.46
C ARG A 59 29.28 -8.79 -7.84
N ALA A 60 29.00 -10.01 -8.28
CA ALA A 60 27.65 -10.44 -8.66
C ALA A 60 26.67 -10.41 -7.48
N ASN A 61 27.15 -10.48 -6.23
CA ASN A 61 26.36 -10.31 -5.01
C ASN A 61 26.51 -8.91 -4.40
N ASP A 62 26.91 -7.92 -5.20
CA ASP A 62 26.98 -6.50 -4.84
C ASP A 62 27.92 -6.19 -3.65
N ALA A 63 28.94 -7.03 -3.44
CA ALA A 63 29.89 -6.91 -2.33
C ALA A 63 30.60 -5.56 -2.29
N GLU A 64 30.86 -4.96 -3.46
CA GLU A 64 31.47 -3.63 -3.59
C GLU A 64 30.73 -2.55 -2.81
N ALA A 65 29.43 -2.75 -2.61
CA ALA A 65 28.60 -1.73 -2.04
C ALA A 65 27.91 -2.16 -0.75
N LEU A 66 27.80 -3.47 -0.52
CA LEU A 66 27.41 -4.04 0.78
C LEU A 66 28.57 -3.99 1.78
N PHE A 67 29.80 -4.19 1.30
CA PHE A 67 31.03 -4.31 2.09
C PHE A 67 32.19 -3.60 1.39
N PRO A 68 32.11 -2.27 1.18
CA PRO A 68 33.05 -1.53 0.32
C PRO A 68 34.52 -1.73 0.72
N ASP A 69 34.85 -1.58 2.01
CA ASP A 69 36.23 -1.71 2.49
C ASP A 69 36.76 -3.14 2.31
N ARG A 70 35.96 -4.15 2.69
CA ARG A 70 36.33 -5.57 2.56
C ARG A 70 36.49 -5.98 1.10
N TYR A 71 35.59 -5.51 0.23
CA TYR A 71 35.66 -5.80 -1.19
C TYR A 71 36.85 -5.11 -1.86
N GLN A 72 37.10 -3.83 -1.56
CA GLN A 72 38.26 -3.11 -2.10
C GLN A 72 39.57 -3.75 -1.68
N GLN A 73 39.70 -4.13 -0.41
CA GLN A 73 40.88 -4.84 0.11
C GLN A 73 41.07 -6.19 -0.61
N PHE A 74 40.03 -7.02 -0.64
CA PHE A 74 40.08 -8.31 -1.31
C PHE A 74 40.46 -8.16 -2.79
N HIS A 75 39.78 -7.28 -3.52
CA HIS A 75 40.04 -7.01 -4.93
C HIS A 75 41.49 -6.54 -5.17
N HIS A 76 42.00 -5.67 -4.30
CA HIS A 76 43.39 -5.22 -4.36
C HIS A 76 44.36 -6.39 -4.19
N HIS A 77 44.17 -7.24 -3.18
CA HIS A 77 45.00 -8.42 -2.96
C HIS A 77 44.95 -9.42 -4.14
N VAL A 78 43.79 -9.57 -4.81
CA VAL A 78 43.68 -10.37 -6.05
C VAL A 78 44.58 -9.81 -7.16
N LEU A 79 44.56 -8.48 -7.36
CA LEU A 79 45.40 -7.82 -8.36
C LEU A 79 46.89 -7.93 -8.01
N GLU A 80 47.25 -7.80 -6.74
CA GLU A 80 48.63 -7.97 -6.25
C GLU A 80 49.13 -9.39 -6.51
N LEU A 81 48.36 -10.42 -6.11
CA LEU A 81 48.71 -11.82 -6.33
C LEU A 81 48.84 -12.14 -7.83
N ARG A 82 47.96 -11.59 -8.67
CA ARG A 82 48.04 -11.73 -10.13
C ARG A 82 49.30 -11.08 -10.69
N SER A 83 49.67 -9.90 -10.19
CA SER A 83 50.89 -9.21 -10.58
C SER A 83 52.14 -10.01 -10.20
N GLN A 84 52.13 -10.60 -8.99
CA GLN A 84 53.21 -11.45 -8.49
C GLN A 84 53.35 -12.70 -9.35
N TRP A 85 52.27 -13.45 -9.55
CA TRP A 85 52.25 -14.63 -10.41
C TRP A 85 52.82 -14.34 -11.80
N ARG A 86 52.45 -13.20 -12.41
CA ARG A 86 52.94 -12.79 -13.73
C ARG A 86 54.45 -12.48 -13.73
N ARG A 87 55.01 -11.94 -12.63
CA ARG A 87 56.46 -11.67 -12.53
C ARG A 87 57.24 -12.98 -12.41
N GLU A 88 56.81 -13.85 -11.51
CA GLU A 88 57.50 -15.12 -11.21
C GLU A 88 57.39 -16.12 -12.37
N SER A 89 56.24 -16.19 -13.04
CA SER A 89 56.03 -17.08 -14.20
C SER A 89 56.82 -16.66 -15.45
N ASN A 90 57.35 -15.43 -15.49
CA ASN A 90 58.17 -14.91 -16.59
C ASN A 90 59.68 -14.93 -16.27
N HIS A 91 60.07 -15.42 -15.09
CA HIS A 91 61.48 -15.57 -14.70
C HIS A 91 61.90 -17.04 -14.79
N TRP A 92 63.16 -17.29 -15.14
CA TRP A 92 63.75 -18.63 -15.16
C TRP A 92 64.47 -19.00 -13.85
N TRP A 93 64.41 -18.13 -12.85
CA TRP A 93 64.82 -18.35 -11.46
C TRP A 93 63.82 -17.63 -10.53
N THR A 94 63.43 -18.23 -9.40
CA THR A 94 62.41 -17.69 -8.46
C THR A 94 63.09 -17.05 -7.26
N ASP A 95 62.72 -15.82 -6.88
CA ASP A 95 63.25 -15.12 -5.69
C ASP A 95 62.39 -15.33 -4.42
N GLU A 96 61.10 -15.67 -4.56
CA GLU A 96 60.19 -15.98 -3.45
C GLU A 96 59.85 -17.48 -3.37
N ASP A 97 59.81 -18.01 -2.14
CA ASP A 97 59.43 -19.39 -1.84
C ASP A 97 58.00 -19.70 -2.31
N GLU A 98 57.84 -20.77 -3.10
CA GLU A 98 56.55 -21.30 -3.56
C GLU A 98 55.56 -21.49 -2.40
N GLU A 99 56.08 -21.83 -1.21
CA GLU A 99 55.30 -21.95 0.01
C GLU A 99 54.62 -20.62 0.40
N THR A 100 55.31 -19.49 0.24
CA THR A 100 54.79 -18.15 0.55
C THR A 100 53.68 -17.74 -0.41
N PHE A 101 53.83 -18.04 -1.70
CA PHE A 101 52.77 -17.80 -2.70
C PHE A 101 51.52 -18.63 -2.39
N ASN A 102 51.71 -19.91 -2.09
CA ASN A 102 50.62 -20.82 -1.75
C ASN A 102 49.89 -20.37 -0.47
N GLN A 103 50.60 -19.89 0.55
CA GLN A 103 49.99 -19.33 1.76
C GLN A 103 49.14 -18.09 1.47
N LYS A 104 49.68 -17.10 0.73
CA LYS A 104 48.94 -15.91 0.30
C LYS A 104 47.69 -16.27 -0.51
N TYR A 105 47.82 -17.25 -1.41
CA TYR A 105 46.70 -17.75 -2.21
C TYR A 105 45.61 -18.39 -1.36
N GLN A 106 45.96 -19.27 -0.41
CA GLN A 106 44.98 -19.90 0.48
C GLN A 106 44.26 -18.87 1.37
N GLN A 107 44.99 -17.88 1.89
CA GLN A 107 44.40 -16.78 2.64
C GLN A 107 43.39 -15.99 1.80
N LEU A 108 43.71 -15.70 0.54
CA LEU A 108 42.80 -15.02 -0.39
C LEU A 108 41.57 -15.85 -0.74
N VAL A 109 41.72 -17.17 -0.86
CA VAL A 109 40.57 -18.07 -1.07
C VAL A 109 39.62 -18.02 0.13
N GLU A 110 40.16 -18.04 1.36
CA GLU A 110 39.35 -17.91 2.58
C GLU A 110 38.66 -16.55 2.68
N GLU A 111 39.41 -15.46 2.50
CA GLU A 111 38.89 -14.08 2.49
C GLU A 111 37.74 -13.92 1.48
N GLY A 112 37.97 -14.34 0.24
CA GLY A 112 36.98 -14.26 -0.84
C GLY A 112 35.75 -15.13 -0.57
N SER A 113 35.93 -16.32 -0.02
CA SER A 113 34.82 -17.22 0.32
C SER A 113 33.93 -16.64 1.41
N LEU A 114 34.53 -16.07 2.46
CA LEU A 114 33.80 -15.37 3.54
C LEU A 114 33.06 -14.13 3.02
N LEU A 115 33.69 -13.37 2.12
CA LEU A 115 33.07 -12.18 1.52
C LEU A 115 31.87 -12.57 0.64
N VAL A 116 31.99 -13.60 -0.20
CA VAL A 116 30.91 -14.09 -1.06
C VAL A 116 29.74 -14.61 -0.21
N GLU A 117 30.01 -15.39 0.82
CA GLU A 117 28.96 -15.93 1.69
C GLU A 117 28.22 -14.81 2.44
N ALA A 118 28.96 -13.85 3.03
CA ALA A 118 28.36 -12.69 3.67
C ALA A 118 27.49 -11.87 2.69
N SER A 119 27.96 -11.68 1.46
CA SER A 119 27.23 -10.96 0.41
C SER A 119 25.95 -11.68 0.00
N ARG A 120 26.01 -13.01 -0.18
CA ARG A 120 24.82 -13.82 -0.49
C ARG A 120 23.77 -13.78 0.62
N GLN A 121 24.20 -13.92 1.87
CA GLN A 121 23.29 -13.87 3.02
C GLN A 121 22.62 -12.49 3.10
N LYS A 122 23.40 -11.41 2.96
CA LYS A 122 22.88 -10.04 2.98
C LYS A 122 21.91 -9.77 1.81
N VAL A 123 22.25 -10.19 0.60
CA VAL A 123 21.36 -10.11 -0.57
C VAL A 123 20.06 -10.88 -0.34
N THR A 124 20.14 -12.10 0.20
CA THR A 124 18.95 -12.93 0.46
C THR A 124 18.05 -12.28 1.51
N ALA A 125 18.65 -11.72 2.56
CA ALA A 125 17.93 -10.96 3.58
C ALA A 125 17.24 -9.73 2.98
N LEU A 126 17.98 -8.90 2.22
CA LEU A 126 17.44 -7.72 1.53
C LEU A 126 16.30 -8.08 0.57
N ARG A 127 16.43 -9.20 -0.14
CA ARG A 127 15.38 -9.68 -1.04
C ARG A 127 14.09 -10.03 -0.28
N SER A 128 14.21 -10.75 0.83
CA SER A 128 13.04 -11.11 1.66
C SER A 128 12.41 -9.87 2.24
N GLU A 129 13.24 -8.97 2.79
CA GLU A 129 12.85 -7.69 3.37
C GLU A 129 12.04 -6.85 2.37
N VAL A 130 12.62 -6.55 1.21
CA VAL A 130 11.96 -5.73 0.17
C VAL A 130 10.65 -6.38 -0.28
N LYS A 131 10.63 -7.71 -0.44
CA LYS A 131 9.40 -8.41 -0.83
C LYS A 131 8.30 -8.30 0.23
N GLU A 132 8.63 -8.54 1.50
CA GLU A 132 7.70 -8.50 2.62
C GLU A 132 7.18 -7.08 2.88
N LEU A 133 8.00 -6.06 2.61
CA LEU A 133 7.61 -4.66 2.72
C LEU A 133 6.66 -4.23 1.62
N LEU A 134 6.88 -4.65 0.36
CA LEU A 134 6.16 -4.06 -0.78
C LEU A 134 4.85 -4.76 -1.12
N GLN A 135 4.76 -6.08 -0.91
CA GLN A 135 3.55 -6.84 -1.28
C GLN A 135 2.27 -6.30 -0.63
N PRO A 136 2.24 -5.96 0.68
CA PRO A 136 1.06 -5.39 1.32
C PRO A 136 0.69 -4.01 0.77
N GLU A 137 1.67 -3.24 0.30
CA GLU A 137 1.47 -1.85 -0.16
C GLU A 137 0.73 -1.79 -1.49
N GLN A 138 0.84 -2.81 -2.35
CA GLN A 138 0.03 -2.87 -3.59
C GLN A 138 -1.47 -2.98 -3.28
N ALA A 139 -1.82 -3.83 -2.31
CA ALA A 139 -3.21 -3.96 -1.85
C ALA A 139 -3.67 -2.72 -1.09
N HIS A 140 -2.78 -2.06 -0.35
CA HIS A 140 -3.07 -0.79 0.32
C HIS A 140 -3.33 0.34 -0.67
N LEU A 141 -2.50 0.48 -1.70
CA LEU A 141 -2.65 1.47 -2.77
C LEU A 141 -4.00 1.31 -3.49
N THR A 142 -4.38 0.06 -3.79
CA THR A 142 -5.68 -0.24 -4.40
C THR A 142 -6.83 0.23 -3.49
N ARG A 143 -6.78 -0.09 -2.19
CA ARG A 143 -7.78 0.37 -1.21
C ARG A 143 -7.81 1.91 -1.10
N LEU A 144 -6.66 2.57 -1.08
CA LEU A 144 -6.59 4.03 -1.04
C LEU A 144 -7.21 4.68 -2.28
N ARG A 145 -7.02 4.10 -3.47
CA ARG A 145 -7.70 4.56 -4.69
C ARG A 145 -9.21 4.35 -4.64
N GLU A 146 -9.68 3.24 -4.11
CA GLU A 146 -11.11 3.04 -3.92
C GLU A 146 -11.70 4.07 -2.96
N LEU A 147 -10.98 4.36 -1.87
CA LEU A 147 -11.36 5.40 -0.90
C LEU A 147 -11.26 6.82 -1.47
N SER A 148 -10.29 7.10 -2.34
CA SER A 148 -10.11 8.43 -2.96
C SER A 148 -11.27 8.81 -3.86
N HIS A 149 -12.06 7.84 -4.32
CA HIS A 149 -13.28 8.11 -5.04
C HIS A 149 -14.45 8.43 -4.12
N LEU A 150 -14.40 8.14 -2.82
CA LEU A 150 -15.48 8.35 -1.85
C LEU A 150 -15.27 9.58 -0.98
N PHE A 151 -14.01 9.96 -0.84
CA PHE A 151 -13.51 11.11 -0.10
C PHE A 151 -12.95 12.13 -1.11
N ASP A 152 -12.98 13.42 -0.77
CA ASP A 152 -12.48 14.48 -1.66
C ASP A 152 -10.96 14.56 -1.47
N LEU A 153 -10.23 13.59 -2.03
CA LEU A 153 -8.76 13.66 -2.06
C LEU A 153 -8.33 14.63 -3.16
N GLU A 154 -7.34 15.46 -2.86
CA GLU A 154 -6.90 16.53 -3.75
C GLU A 154 -6.18 15.97 -4.99
N ASP A 155 -6.09 16.78 -6.06
CA ASP A 155 -5.33 16.42 -7.27
C ASP A 155 -3.87 16.00 -6.94
N ASP A 156 -3.28 16.66 -5.94
CA ASP A 156 -1.95 16.32 -5.43
C ASP A 156 -1.88 14.93 -4.79
N ASP A 157 -2.95 14.48 -4.12
CA ASP A 157 -3.02 13.16 -3.51
C ASP A 157 -3.16 12.09 -4.59
N MET A 158 -3.98 12.34 -5.61
CA MET A 158 -4.10 11.44 -6.77
C MET A 158 -2.77 11.33 -7.55
N LEU A 159 -2.05 12.44 -7.68
CA LEU A 159 -0.70 12.45 -8.23
C LEU A 159 0.28 11.68 -7.35
N ALA A 160 0.19 11.82 -6.02
CA ALA A 160 1.01 11.06 -5.08
C ALA A 160 0.74 9.56 -5.18
N LEU A 161 -0.54 9.13 -5.21
CA LEU A 161 -0.92 7.73 -5.41
C LEU A 161 -0.38 7.17 -6.74
N SER A 162 -0.46 7.95 -7.82
CA SER A 162 0.06 7.54 -9.12
C SER A 162 1.59 7.42 -9.13
N ARG A 163 2.30 8.32 -8.43
CA ARG A 163 3.76 8.22 -8.24
C ARG A 163 4.13 7.01 -7.39
N ALA A 164 3.39 6.77 -6.31
CA ALA A 164 3.59 5.60 -5.46
C ALA A 164 3.44 4.30 -6.25
N GLU A 165 2.41 4.18 -7.09
CA GLU A 165 2.18 3.01 -7.94
C GLU A 165 3.38 2.73 -8.86
N GLY A 166 3.82 3.74 -9.62
CA GLY A 166 4.96 3.60 -10.52
C GLY A 166 6.26 3.21 -9.79
N LEU A 167 6.49 3.78 -8.60
CA LEU A 167 7.66 3.45 -7.77
C LEU A 167 7.58 2.04 -7.17
N LEU A 168 6.40 1.57 -6.77
CA LEU A 168 6.20 0.18 -6.32
C LEU A 168 6.46 -0.80 -7.46
N GLU A 169 5.95 -0.53 -8.66
CA GLU A 169 6.21 -1.35 -9.85
C GLU A 169 7.70 -1.37 -10.21
N GLU A 170 8.34 -0.20 -10.24
CA GLU A 170 9.79 -0.08 -10.45
C GLU A 170 10.55 -0.89 -9.40
N SER A 171 10.17 -0.78 -8.13
CA SER A 171 10.81 -1.50 -7.04
C SER A 171 10.72 -3.02 -7.22
N LEU A 172 9.57 -3.54 -7.62
CA LEU A 172 9.37 -4.97 -7.89
C LEU A 172 10.17 -5.44 -9.11
N LEU A 173 10.24 -4.66 -10.19
CA LEU A 173 11.06 -4.98 -11.36
C LEU A 173 12.56 -5.04 -10.99
N ARG A 174 13.04 -4.09 -10.19
CA ARG A 174 14.42 -4.08 -9.68
C ARG A 174 14.70 -5.27 -8.78
N LEU A 175 13.73 -5.68 -7.96
CA LEU A 175 13.82 -6.88 -7.13
C LEU A 175 14.00 -8.14 -7.99
N GLU A 176 13.25 -8.26 -9.09
CA GLU A 176 13.40 -9.37 -10.06
C GLU A 176 14.76 -9.37 -10.76
N GLN A 177 15.30 -8.19 -11.06
CA GLN A 177 16.62 -8.01 -11.69
C GLN A 177 17.80 -8.19 -10.73
N GLY A 178 17.54 -8.47 -9.44
CA GLY A 178 18.59 -8.60 -8.42
C GLY A 178 19.21 -7.26 -7.98
N GLN A 179 18.57 -6.14 -8.29
CA GLN A 179 19.00 -4.79 -7.93
C GLN A 179 18.41 -4.37 -6.57
N TYR A 180 18.69 -5.14 -5.52
CA TYR A 180 17.98 -5.06 -4.23
C TYR A 180 18.03 -3.68 -3.56
N ARG A 181 19.16 -2.97 -3.66
CA ARG A 181 19.30 -1.62 -3.08
C ARG A 181 18.46 -0.58 -3.79
N GLN A 182 18.45 -0.65 -5.13
CA GLN A 182 17.64 0.25 -5.96
C GLN A 182 16.15 -0.09 -5.79
N ALA A 183 15.81 -1.38 -5.67
CA ALA A 183 14.47 -1.83 -5.32
C ALA A 183 14.02 -1.21 -3.99
N ARG A 184 14.82 -1.37 -2.93
CA ARG A 184 14.53 -0.79 -1.62
C ARG A 184 14.35 0.73 -1.68
N ALA A 185 15.27 1.45 -2.33
CA ALA A 185 15.19 2.91 -2.45
C ALA A 185 13.92 3.38 -3.18
N ALA A 186 13.53 2.71 -4.27
CA ALA A 186 12.27 3.00 -4.96
C ALA A 186 11.05 2.72 -4.07
N GLY A 187 11.08 1.64 -3.29
CA GLY A 187 10.06 1.30 -2.31
C GLY A 187 9.92 2.36 -1.20
N GLU A 188 11.05 2.86 -0.68
CA GLU A 188 11.08 3.94 0.31
C GLU A 188 10.42 5.22 -0.22
N GLN A 189 10.71 5.58 -1.47
CA GLN A 189 10.09 6.73 -2.13
C GLN A 189 8.59 6.52 -2.37
N ALA A 190 8.18 5.30 -2.75
CA ALA A 190 6.76 4.99 -2.93
C ALA A 190 5.96 5.20 -1.66
N LEU A 191 6.49 4.74 -0.52
CA LEU A 191 5.86 4.91 0.78
C LEU A 191 5.76 6.36 1.22
N GLU A 192 6.75 7.19 0.89
CA GLU A 192 6.67 8.62 1.20
C GLU A 192 5.50 9.28 0.45
N HIS A 193 5.27 8.90 -0.80
CA HIS A 193 4.10 9.36 -1.54
C HIS A 193 2.79 8.81 -0.97
N LEU A 194 2.75 7.54 -0.53
CA LEU A 194 1.56 6.95 0.09
C LEU A 194 1.17 7.67 1.39
N ARG A 195 2.15 8.01 2.25
CA ARG A 195 1.91 8.69 3.54
C ARG A 195 1.12 9.99 3.39
N ARG A 196 1.31 10.73 2.29
CA ARG A 196 0.56 11.95 2.03
C ARG A 196 -0.94 11.65 1.87
N ALA A 197 -1.28 10.74 0.94
CA ALA A 197 -2.66 10.35 0.68
C ALA A 197 -3.32 9.69 1.91
N GLU A 198 -2.56 8.87 2.64
CA GLU A 198 -3.02 8.27 3.91
C GLU A 198 -3.38 9.32 4.94
N THR A 199 -2.54 10.35 5.11
CA THR A 199 -2.77 11.42 6.10
C THR A 199 -4.07 12.14 5.81
N HIS A 200 -4.33 12.50 4.55
CA HIS A 200 -5.56 13.16 4.14
C HIS A 200 -6.78 12.25 4.27
N ALA A 201 -6.68 10.98 3.82
CA ALA A 201 -7.76 10.01 3.97
C ALA A 201 -8.12 9.78 5.46
N LEU A 202 -7.11 9.58 6.33
CA LEU A 202 -7.30 9.48 7.77
C LEU A 202 -8.03 10.71 8.32
N ALA A 203 -7.58 11.92 7.96
CA ALA A 203 -8.17 13.16 8.44
C ALA A 203 -9.67 13.27 8.09
N GLN A 204 -10.07 12.90 6.87
CA GLN A 204 -11.47 12.92 6.46
C GLN A 204 -12.31 11.84 7.16
N MET A 205 -11.78 10.61 7.26
CA MET A 205 -12.47 9.47 7.88
C MET A 205 -12.66 9.66 9.40
N ASN A 206 -11.75 10.37 10.06
CA ASN A 206 -11.80 10.64 11.50
C ASN A 206 -13.11 11.31 11.97
N ARG A 207 -13.78 12.07 11.10
CA ARG A 207 -15.09 12.69 11.39
C ARG A 207 -16.16 11.66 11.75
N TYR A 208 -16.07 10.45 11.20
CA TYR A 208 -17.04 9.36 11.40
C TYR A 208 -16.86 8.60 12.72
N ARG A 209 -15.76 8.83 13.47
CA ARG A 209 -15.57 8.34 14.84
C ARG A 209 -15.61 9.44 15.91
N ASN A 210 -15.78 10.70 15.51
CA ASN A 210 -15.74 11.83 16.43
C ASN A 210 -17.05 11.92 17.23
N ASP A 211 -16.98 11.79 18.55
CA ASP A 211 -18.17 11.79 19.43
C ASP A 211 -19.01 13.07 19.33
N VAL A 212 -18.36 14.23 19.23
CA VAL A 212 -19.05 15.52 19.12
C VAL A 212 -19.84 15.58 17.81
N GLN A 213 -19.24 15.12 16.71
CA GLN A 213 -19.86 15.08 15.39
C GLN A 213 -21.01 14.06 15.33
N ILE A 214 -20.84 12.87 15.90
CA ILE A 214 -21.88 11.85 15.98
C ILE A 214 -23.06 12.35 16.80
N THR A 215 -22.80 12.94 17.98
CA THR A 215 -23.85 13.50 18.84
C THR A 215 -24.65 14.59 18.11
N LEU A 216 -23.97 15.44 17.34
CA LEU A 216 -24.62 16.47 16.52
C LEU A 216 -25.53 15.84 15.45
N TRP A 217 -25.05 14.83 14.74
CA TRP A 217 -25.83 14.10 13.75
C TRP A 217 -27.05 13.39 14.36
N GLU A 218 -26.87 12.72 15.50
CA GLU A 218 -27.96 12.09 16.26
C GLU A 218 -29.03 13.10 16.68
N GLN A 219 -28.60 14.28 17.16
CA GLN A 219 -29.52 15.36 17.53
C GLN A 219 -30.33 15.83 16.32
N TRP A 220 -29.67 16.08 15.17
CA TRP A 220 -30.37 16.51 13.96
C TRP A 220 -31.41 15.50 13.48
N VAL A 221 -31.08 14.21 13.52
CA VAL A 221 -32.01 13.14 13.15
C VAL A 221 -33.17 13.05 14.14
N THR A 222 -32.89 13.16 15.45
CA THR A 222 -33.91 13.17 16.51
C THR A 222 -34.91 14.32 16.32
N ASP A 223 -34.42 15.53 16.07
CA ASP A 223 -35.26 16.71 15.84
C ASP A 223 -36.17 16.54 14.62
N THR A 224 -35.65 15.94 13.54
CA THR A 224 -36.40 15.70 12.31
C THR A 224 -37.47 14.63 12.48
N ILE A 225 -37.18 13.55 13.21
CA ILE A 225 -38.18 12.52 13.56
C ILE A 225 -39.25 13.11 14.49
N GLN A 226 -38.86 13.94 15.45
CA GLN A 226 -39.78 14.63 16.35
C GLN A 226 -40.76 15.51 15.56
N ARG A 227 -40.27 16.27 14.56
CA ARG A 227 -41.14 17.07 13.67
C ARG A 227 -42.09 16.20 12.84
N SER A 228 -41.68 15.01 12.40
CA SER A 228 -42.58 14.04 11.76
C SER A 228 -43.70 13.58 12.70
N THR A 229 -43.39 13.37 13.98
CA THR A 229 -44.38 13.03 15.01
C THR A 229 -45.39 14.15 15.22
N GLU A 230 -44.92 15.38 15.45
CA GLU A 230 -45.75 16.55 15.75
C GLU A 230 -46.69 16.92 14.62
N THR A 231 -46.21 16.82 13.38
CA THR A 231 -46.99 17.16 12.18
C THR A 231 -47.79 15.99 11.64
N ALA A 232 -47.67 14.81 12.26
CA ALA A 232 -48.15 13.54 11.75
C ALA A 232 -47.72 13.25 10.29
N GLY A 233 -46.60 13.84 9.86
CA GLY A 233 -46.12 13.89 8.48
C GLY A 233 -44.93 12.97 8.18
N THR A 234 -44.42 13.08 6.96
CA THR A 234 -43.24 12.37 6.46
C THR A 234 -41.96 13.07 6.93
N ALA A 235 -40.90 12.32 7.18
CA ALA A 235 -39.53 12.81 7.28
C ALA A 235 -38.58 11.87 6.53
N ILE A 236 -37.48 12.41 6.01
CA ILE A 236 -36.48 11.65 5.25
C ILE A 236 -35.12 11.80 5.92
N ILE A 237 -34.44 10.68 6.18
CA ILE A 237 -33.09 10.66 6.77
C ILE A 237 -32.12 10.00 5.79
N GLY A 238 -31.08 10.72 5.36
CA GLY A 238 -29.98 10.18 4.55
C GLY A 238 -28.77 9.84 5.42
N LEU A 239 -28.29 8.61 5.35
CA LEU A 239 -27.11 8.11 6.05
C LEU A 239 -25.99 7.85 5.06
N LYS A 240 -24.92 8.64 5.13
CA LYS A 240 -23.82 8.58 4.15
C LYS A 240 -22.97 7.32 4.30
N ALA A 241 -22.51 7.00 5.51
CA ALA A 241 -21.63 5.87 5.77
C ALA A 241 -22.24 4.53 5.33
N SER A 242 -23.52 4.30 5.64
CA SER A 242 -24.25 3.08 5.28
C SER A 242 -24.92 3.15 3.90
N ARG A 243 -24.88 4.32 3.23
CA ARG A 243 -25.56 4.58 1.95
C ARG A 243 -27.04 4.19 1.98
N ARG A 244 -27.74 4.66 3.02
CA ARG A 244 -29.17 4.40 3.23
C ARG A 244 -29.99 5.68 3.24
N LEU A 245 -31.25 5.58 2.83
CA LEU A 245 -32.27 6.59 2.98
C LEU A 245 -33.46 6.00 3.72
N LEU A 246 -33.71 6.49 4.92
CA LEU A 246 -34.80 6.07 5.79
C LEU A 246 -35.98 7.03 5.60
N VAL A 247 -37.18 6.48 5.47
CA VAL A 247 -38.40 7.27 5.42
C VAL A 247 -39.21 7.01 6.69
N TYR A 248 -39.54 8.10 7.38
CA TYR A 248 -40.36 8.09 8.58
C TYR A 248 -41.74 8.68 8.29
N GLN A 249 -42.77 8.13 8.93
CA GLN A 249 -44.12 8.66 8.94
C GLN A 249 -44.63 8.66 10.38
N ARG A 250 -45.10 9.82 10.87
CA ARG A 250 -45.56 9.98 12.26
C ARG A 250 -44.53 9.48 13.29
N GLY A 251 -43.26 9.79 13.04
CA GLY A 251 -42.16 9.38 13.91
C GLY A 251 -41.75 7.91 13.84
N ARG A 252 -42.36 7.10 12.97
CA ARG A 252 -42.02 5.68 12.79
C ARG A 252 -41.36 5.45 11.45
N ILE A 253 -40.29 4.67 11.42
CA ILE A 253 -39.69 4.23 10.17
C ILE A 253 -40.69 3.35 9.40
N ILE A 254 -40.87 3.65 8.12
CA ILE A 254 -41.76 2.91 7.22
C ILE A 254 -41.03 2.33 6.01
N ALA A 255 -39.85 2.85 5.67
CA ALA A 255 -39.03 2.34 4.58
C ALA A 255 -37.54 2.62 4.81
N ASP A 256 -36.69 1.80 4.20
CA ASP A 256 -35.24 1.89 4.26
C ASP A 256 -34.62 1.42 2.93
N TYR A 257 -34.05 2.36 2.18
CA TYR A 257 -33.63 2.17 0.80
C TYR A 257 -32.13 2.38 0.60
N PRO A 258 -31.48 1.62 -0.31
CA PRO A 258 -30.11 1.90 -0.72
C PRO A 258 -30.06 3.18 -1.55
N VAL A 259 -28.98 3.95 -1.41
CA VAL A 259 -28.77 5.18 -2.20
C VAL A 259 -27.39 5.23 -2.82
N ARG A 260 -27.28 6.04 -3.87
CA ARG A 260 -25.99 6.50 -4.40
C ARG A 260 -25.79 7.97 -4.01
N LEU A 261 -24.57 8.31 -3.59
CA LEU A 261 -24.21 9.65 -3.17
C LEU A 261 -23.50 10.39 -4.32
N GLY A 262 -23.04 11.62 -4.05
CA GLY A 262 -22.05 12.24 -4.90
C GLY A 262 -20.76 11.42 -4.98
N PHE A 263 -19.88 11.71 -5.95
CA PHE A 263 -18.65 10.93 -6.12
C PHE A 263 -17.82 10.96 -4.83
N SER A 264 -17.41 12.14 -4.35
CA SER A 264 -16.81 12.32 -3.02
C SER A 264 -17.85 12.33 -1.89
N GLY A 265 -18.89 11.51 -2.01
CA GLY A 265 -20.11 11.60 -1.22
C GLY A 265 -19.90 11.51 0.29
N LEU A 266 -18.81 10.91 0.77
CA LEU A 266 -18.47 10.80 2.20
C LEU A 266 -17.68 12.00 2.75
N ALA A 267 -17.17 12.90 1.92
CA ALA A 267 -16.49 14.12 2.33
C ALA A 267 -17.46 15.17 2.94
N ASP A 268 -16.94 16.21 3.61
CA ASP A 268 -17.77 17.37 3.99
C ASP A 268 -17.97 18.26 2.77
N LYS A 269 -19.21 18.68 2.51
CA LYS A 269 -19.48 19.57 1.39
C LYS A 269 -19.10 21.00 1.74
N LEU A 270 -18.19 21.58 0.97
CA LEU A 270 -17.72 22.95 1.12
C LEU A 270 -18.06 23.82 -0.09
N TYR A 271 -17.94 23.33 -1.32
CA TYR A 271 -18.09 24.15 -2.53
C TYR A 271 -18.71 23.40 -3.72
N GLU A 272 -19.01 24.13 -4.79
CA GLU A 272 -19.52 23.58 -6.04
C GLU A 272 -18.44 22.77 -6.77
N GLY A 273 -18.75 21.50 -7.06
CA GLY A 273 -17.84 20.61 -7.79
C GLY A 273 -16.97 19.71 -6.90
N ASP A 274 -17.04 19.83 -5.58
CA ASP A 274 -16.34 18.95 -4.62
C ASP A 274 -16.89 17.50 -4.58
N GLY A 275 -18.01 17.22 -5.27
CA GLY A 275 -18.64 15.91 -5.31
C GLY A 275 -19.25 15.41 -4.00
N ALA A 276 -19.17 16.20 -2.92
CA ALA A 276 -19.65 15.79 -1.61
C ALA A 276 -21.18 15.94 -1.50
N THR A 277 -21.81 15.00 -0.80
CA THR A 277 -23.22 15.13 -0.39
C THR A 277 -23.28 15.87 0.95
N PRO A 278 -24.01 17.00 1.04
CA PRO A 278 -23.97 17.85 2.22
C PRO A 278 -24.64 17.20 3.41
N GLU A 279 -24.10 17.46 4.59
CA GLU A 279 -24.70 17.10 5.87
C GLU A 279 -25.43 18.30 6.46
N GLY A 280 -26.60 18.06 7.02
CA GLY A 280 -27.43 19.10 7.62
C GLY A 280 -28.91 18.75 7.68
N GLN A 281 -29.67 19.68 8.23
CA GLN A 281 -31.13 19.65 8.23
C GLN A 281 -31.64 20.56 7.10
N PHE A 282 -32.58 20.03 6.32
CA PHE A 282 -33.11 20.61 5.11
C PHE A 282 -34.63 20.43 5.03
N HIS A 283 -35.23 21.07 4.03
CA HIS A 283 -36.62 20.86 3.63
C HIS A 283 -36.73 20.70 2.13
N VAL A 284 -37.70 19.89 1.70
CA VAL A 284 -38.11 19.85 0.30
C VAL A 284 -38.76 21.19 -0.07
N ILE A 285 -38.17 21.94 -0.98
CA ILE A 285 -38.71 23.22 -1.47
C ILE A 285 -39.40 23.09 -2.83
N HIS A 286 -39.13 22.02 -3.58
CA HIS A 286 -39.78 21.77 -4.86
C HIS A 286 -39.84 20.27 -5.17
N LYS A 287 -40.93 19.85 -5.81
CA LYS A 287 -41.10 18.50 -6.37
C LYS A 287 -41.10 18.62 -7.89
N LYS A 288 -40.15 17.97 -8.56
CA LYS A 288 -39.96 18.03 -10.01
C LYS A 288 -40.25 16.67 -10.63
N ASP A 289 -41.02 16.66 -11.71
CA ASP A 289 -41.30 15.51 -12.56
C ASP A 289 -41.42 15.95 -14.04
N GLY A 290 -41.50 14.97 -14.95
CA GLY A 290 -41.63 15.23 -16.38
C GLY A 290 -40.52 16.14 -16.92
N SER A 291 -40.89 17.19 -17.66
CA SER A 291 -39.92 18.17 -18.21
C SER A 291 -39.33 19.12 -17.17
N GLY A 292 -39.76 19.05 -15.91
CA GLY A 292 -39.26 19.90 -14.82
C GLY A 292 -37.92 19.46 -14.23
N THR A 293 -37.43 18.28 -14.62
CA THR A 293 -36.13 17.74 -14.18
C THR A 293 -35.48 16.93 -15.30
N LYS A 294 -34.15 16.83 -15.27
CA LYS A 294 -33.40 15.92 -16.14
C LYS A 294 -33.42 14.47 -15.62
N TYR A 295 -33.80 14.28 -14.37
CA TYR A 295 -33.97 12.97 -13.73
C TYR A 295 -35.39 12.45 -13.93
N TYR A 296 -35.66 11.21 -13.54
CA TYR A 296 -37.02 10.67 -13.57
C TYR A 296 -38.01 11.49 -12.70
N LYS A 297 -37.66 11.69 -11.43
CA LYS A 297 -38.31 12.57 -10.45
C LYS A 297 -37.26 13.15 -9.51
N ALA A 298 -37.50 14.33 -8.94
CA ALA A 298 -36.56 14.95 -8.00
C ALA A 298 -37.26 15.77 -6.91
N LEU A 299 -36.69 15.75 -5.70
CA LEU A 299 -37.04 16.59 -4.57
C LEU A 299 -35.89 17.58 -4.35
N LEU A 300 -36.13 18.85 -4.64
CA LEU A 300 -35.15 19.92 -4.42
C LEU A 300 -35.11 20.31 -2.95
N LEU A 301 -33.90 20.38 -2.38
CA LEU A 301 -33.67 20.79 -1.00
C LEU A 301 -33.31 22.28 -0.89
N ASP A 302 -33.52 22.88 0.28
CA ASP A 302 -33.13 24.26 0.64
C ASP A 302 -31.62 24.42 0.92
N TYR A 303 -30.78 23.68 0.21
CA TYR A 303 -29.32 23.89 0.23
C TYR A 303 -28.93 25.07 -0.68
N PRO A 304 -28.00 25.96 -0.26
CA PRO A 304 -27.31 25.96 1.04
C PRO A 304 -28.10 26.66 2.16
N THR A 305 -27.99 26.12 3.38
CA THR A 305 -28.53 26.80 4.59
C THR A 305 -27.57 27.88 5.12
N VAL A 306 -28.01 28.68 6.10
CA VAL A 306 -27.17 29.71 6.75
C VAL A 306 -25.88 29.10 7.33
N ALA A 307 -25.95 27.91 7.92
CA ALA A 307 -24.78 27.22 8.45
C ALA A 307 -23.79 26.82 7.34
N HIS A 308 -24.29 26.42 6.16
CA HIS A 308 -23.45 26.13 5.00
C HIS A 308 -22.77 27.38 4.46
N GLN A 309 -23.51 28.50 4.35
CA GLN A 309 -22.96 29.78 3.91
C GLN A 309 -21.83 30.24 4.82
N LYS A 310 -22.01 30.13 6.14
CA LYS A 310 -20.96 30.43 7.11
C LYS A 310 -19.74 29.53 6.96
N ARG A 311 -19.93 28.20 6.89
CA ARG A 311 -18.82 27.25 6.71
C ARG A 311 -18.02 27.53 5.44
N PHE A 312 -18.69 27.82 4.34
CA PHE A 312 -18.04 28.16 3.07
C PHE A 312 -17.22 29.45 3.18
N GLN A 313 -17.77 30.50 3.78
CA GLN A 313 -17.05 31.77 4.01
C GLN A 313 -15.82 31.58 4.90
N ASP A 314 -15.97 30.81 5.99
CA ASP A 314 -14.86 30.48 6.89
C ASP A 314 -13.79 29.65 6.14
N ALA A 315 -14.19 28.72 5.27
CA ALA A 315 -13.26 27.91 4.48
C ALA A 315 -12.50 28.75 3.44
N GLN A 316 -13.15 29.69 2.75
CA GLN A 316 -12.49 30.63 1.84
C GLN A 316 -11.50 31.54 2.61
N ALA A 317 -11.91 32.09 3.75
CA ALA A 317 -11.07 32.96 4.56
C ALA A 317 -9.80 32.27 5.10
N ASN A 318 -9.86 30.95 5.31
CA ASN A 318 -8.73 30.14 5.75
C ASN A 318 -7.93 29.51 4.59
N GLY A 319 -8.28 29.81 3.33
CA GLY A 319 -7.59 29.28 2.15
C GLY A 319 -7.86 27.79 1.86
N LEU A 320 -8.87 27.19 2.51
CA LEU A 320 -9.29 25.80 2.26
C LEU A 320 -10.14 25.67 0.99
N VAL A 321 -10.79 26.76 0.58
CA VAL A 321 -11.57 26.84 -0.65
C VAL A 321 -11.04 28.02 -1.47
N PRO A 322 -10.70 27.82 -2.76
CA PRO A 322 -10.26 28.92 -3.61
C PRO A 322 -11.30 30.05 -3.72
N GLU A 323 -10.84 31.29 -3.85
CA GLU A 323 -11.71 32.48 -3.89
C GLU A 323 -12.66 32.50 -5.10
N ASP A 324 -12.31 31.82 -6.19
CA ASP A 324 -13.11 31.74 -7.42
C ASP A 324 -14.19 30.66 -7.38
N ARG A 325 -14.22 29.82 -6.33
CA ARG A 325 -15.27 28.81 -6.15
C ARG A 325 -16.54 29.43 -5.61
N SER A 326 -17.67 28.80 -5.95
CA SER A 326 -19.00 29.11 -5.42
C SER A 326 -19.40 28.03 -4.41
N ILE A 327 -20.32 28.33 -3.49
CA ILE A 327 -20.89 27.32 -2.57
C ILE A 327 -21.77 26.29 -3.31
N GLY A 328 -22.26 26.62 -4.50
CA GLY A 328 -23.18 25.78 -5.25
C GLY A 328 -24.63 25.82 -4.74
N SER A 329 -25.47 25.02 -5.39
CA SER A 329 -26.90 24.89 -5.09
C SER A 329 -27.44 23.57 -5.69
N LEU A 330 -28.77 23.44 -5.82
CA LEU A 330 -29.42 22.34 -6.55
C LEU A 330 -29.09 20.94 -6.01
N ILE A 331 -29.04 20.79 -4.68
CA ILE A 331 -28.97 19.49 -4.04
C ILE A 331 -30.36 18.87 -4.02
N GLU A 332 -30.46 17.67 -4.57
CA GLU A 332 -31.73 16.97 -4.78
C GLU A 332 -31.67 15.54 -4.24
N ILE A 333 -32.83 14.99 -3.87
CA ILE A 333 -33.05 13.54 -3.81
C ILE A 333 -33.78 13.18 -5.10
N HIS A 334 -33.19 12.36 -5.96
CA HIS A 334 -33.72 12.12 -7.30
C HIS A 334 -33.65 10.64 -7.72
N GLY A 335 -34.46 10.29 -8.72
CA GLY A 335 -34.40 8.99 -9.39
C GLY A 335 -33.22 8.90 -10.35
N GLU A 336 -33.24 7.95 -11.28
CA GLU A 336 -32.20 7.83 -12.28
C GLU A 336 -32.19 9.02 -13.27
N GLY A 337 -31.01 9.31 -13.80
CA GLY A 337 -30.78 10.32 -14.84
C GLY A 337 -30.43 9.70 -16.18
N PRO A 338 -30.26 10.51 -17.24
CA PRO A 338 -30.16 10.03 -18.64
C PRO A 338 -29.00 9.06 -18.91
N ASN A 339 -27.99 9.06 -18.04
CA ASN A 339 -26.76 8.30 -18.20
C ASN A 339 -26.56 7.22 -17.13
N ASN A 340 -27.51 7.03 -16.20
CA ASN A 340 -27.34 6.17 -15.01
C ASN A 340 -25.95 6.31 -14.36
N GLU A 341 -25.43 7.55 -14.33
CA GLU A 341 -24.09 7.85 -13.81
C GLU A 341 -23.99 7.31 -12.39
N ASN A 342 -22.96 6.50 -12.12
CA ASN A 342 -22.79 5.80 -10.84
C ASN A 342 -22.71 6.77 -9.64
N ALA A 343 -22.36 8.04 -9.87
CA ALA A 343 -22.26 9.08 -8.87
C ALA A 343 -22.92 10.39 -9.32
N THR A 344 -23.36 11.20 -8.36
CA THR A 344 -23.93 12.54 -8.61
C THR A 344 -22.90 13.64 -8.32
N ASN A 345 -23.24 14.91 -8.55
CA ASN A 345 -22.43 16.05 -8.10
C ASN A 345 -22.77 16.51 -6.66
N GLY A 346 -23.23 15.58 -5.81
CA GLY A 346 -23.58 15.83 -4.40
C GLY A 346 -25.04 15.55 -4.03
N CYS A 347 -25.89 15.20 -4.98
CA CYS A 347 -27.26 14.73 -4.76
C CYS A 347 -27.32 13.30 -4.17
N ILE A 348 -28.50 12.90 -3.70
CA ILE A 348 -28.82 11.52 -3.33
C ILE A 348 -29.65 10.91 -4.46
N ALA A 349 -29.13 9.83 -5.06
CA ALA A 349 -29.80 9.12 -6.15
C ALA A 349 -30.43 7.81 -5.67
N LEU A 350 -31.65 7.57 -6.13
CA LEU A 350 -32.48 6.39 -5.89
C LEU A 350 -32.77 5.68 -7.21
N GLU A 351 -33.08 4.39 -7.14
CA GLU A 351 -33.74 3.70 -8.24
C GLU A 351 -35.12 4.33 -8.50
N ASN A 352 -35.60 4.31 -9.75
CA ASN A 352 -36.84 5.00 -10.14
C ASN A 352 -38.07 4.52 -9.34
N ALA A 353 -38.19 3.21 -9.10
CA ALA A 353 -39.29 2.64 -8.33
C ALA A 353 -39.28 3.15 -6.87
N THR A 354 -38.09 3.18 -6.25
CA THR A 354 -37.90 3.76 -4.91
C THR A 354 -38.20 5.26 -4.90
N MET A 355 -37.80 5.98 -5.95
CA MET A 355 -38.09 7.40 -6.09
C MET A 355 -39.59 7.65 -6.20
N ASP A 356 -40.38 6.78 -6.84
CA ASP A 356 -41.84 6.89 -6.86
C ASP A 356 -42.42 6.88 -5.44
N ASP A 357 -42.02 5.91 -4.61
CA ASP A 357 -42.45 5.80 -3.21
C ASP A 357 -42.09 7.07 -2.42
N VAL A 358 -40.82 7.48 -2.47
CA VAL A 358 -40.32 8.65 -1.73
C VAL A 358 -40.99 9.93 -2.21
N PHE A 359 -41.18 10.08 -3.52
CA PHE A 359 -41.83 11.25 -4.12
C PHE A 359 -43.30 11.34 -3.70
N ASP A 360 -44.04 10.23 -3.67
CA ASP A 360 -45.46 10.23 -3.32
C ASP A 360 -45.68 10.53 -1.83
N LEU A 361 -44.78 10.06 -0.97
CA LEU A 361 -44.79 10.35 0.47
C LEU A 361 -44.37 11.77 0.82
N ALA A 362 -43.47 12.37 0.02
CA ALA A 362 -42.95 13.71 0.26
C ALA A 362 -43.91 14.80 -0.24
N LYS A 363 -43.98 15.88 0.55
CA LYS A 363 -44.60 17.17 0.19
C LYS A 363 -43.59 18.32 0.31
N ILE A 364 -43.90 19.48 -0.28
CA ILE A 364 -43.13 20.70 0.00
C ILE A 364 -43.19 20.97 1.52
N GLY A 365 -42.03 21.28 2.11
CA GLY A 365 -41.82 21.43 3.55
C GLY A 365 -41.54 20.11 4.27
N THR A 366 -41.45 18.96 3.59
CA THR A 366 -41.03 17.71 4.23
C THR A 366 -39.62 17.88 4.79
N PRO A 367 -39.39 17.66 6.09
CA PRO A 367 -38.07 17.76 6.68
C PRO A 367 -37.19 16.61 6.19
N VAL A 368 -35.96 16.96 5.83
CA VAL A 368 -34.92 16.05 5.36
C VAL A 368 -33.70 16.26 6.23
N THR A 369 -33.03 15.20 6.66
CA THR A 369 -31.76 15.31 7.38
C THR A 369 -30.76 14.36 6.79
N ILE A 370 -29.59 14.88 6.42
CA ILE A 370 -28.49 14.09 5.87
C ILE A 370 -27.35 14.14 6.88
N VAL A 371 -26.83 12.98 7.26
CA VAL A 371 -25.76 12.83 8.25
C VAL A 371 -24.70 11.83 7.79
N GLY A 372 -23.50 11.92 8.35
CA GLY A 372 -22.42 10.97 8.11
C GLY A 372 -22.77 9.57 8.62
N ALA A 373 -22.94 9.44 9.94
CA ALA A 373 -23.32 8.21 10.63
C ALA A 373 -24.10 8.54 11.91
N LEU A 374 -24.65 7.50 12.57
CA LEU A 374 -25.37 7.63 13.84
C LEU A 374 -24.64 7.01 15.03
N ASN A 375 -23.51 6.33 14.80
CA ASN A 375 -22.69 5.75 15.85
C ASN A 375 -21.28 5.50 15.30
N GLN A 376 -20.35 5.13 16.17
CA GLN A 376 -18.97 4.82 15.79
C GLN A 376 -18.82 3.45 15.11
N ASP A 377 -19.81 2.56 15.23
CA ASP A 377 -19.82 1.25 14.58
C ASP A 377 -20.39 1.37 13.16
N ASN A 378 -19.58 1.94 12.27
CA ASN A 378 -19.96 2.19 10.88
C ASN A 378 -18.87 1.78 9.88
N ASP A 379 -19.27 1.59 8.62
CA ASP A 379 -18.41 1.08 7.54
C ASP A 379 -17.15 1.94 7.29
N VAL A 380 -17.26 3.26 7.50
CA VAL A 380 -16.12 4.18 7.37
C VAL A 380 -15.12 3.94 8.49
N VAL A 381 -15.58 3.80 9.73
CA VAL A 381 -14.70 3.53 10.88
C VAL A 381 -14.08 2.13 10.79
N ASN A 382 -14.80 1.14 10.28
CA ASN A 382 -14.25 -0.18 10.02
C ASN A 382 -13.09 -0.12 8.99
N SER A 383 -13.28 0.65 7.92
CA SER A 383 -12.23 0.90 6.92
C SER A 383 -11.06 1.68 7.51
N LEU A 384 -11.33 2.65 8.38
CA LEU A 384 -10.33 3.44 9.11
C LEU A 384 -9.43 2.53 9.96
N HIS A 385 -10.02 1.62 10.75
CA HIS A 385 -9.26 0.69 11.58
C HIS A 385 -8.38 -0.24 10.75
N GLN A 386 -8.86 -0.74 9.61
CA GLN A 386 -8.05 -1.56 8.69
C GLN A 386 -6.86 -0.78 8.12
N MET A 387 -7.06 0.51 7.86
CA MET A 387 -6.01 1.40 7.35
C MET A 387 -4.97 1.71 8.43
N GLU A 388 -5.42 2.07 9.64
CA GLU A 388 -4.53 2.32 10.80
C GLU A 388 -3.73 1.07 11.17
N ALA A 389 -4.35 -0.10 11.19
CA ALA A 389 -3.66 -1.37 11.46
C ALA A 389 -2.58 -1.66 10.40
N HIS A 390 -2.88 -1.44 9.12
CA HIS A 390 -1.91 -1.59 8.03
C HIS A 390 -0.71 -0.65 8.22
N ILE A 391 -0.98 0.64 8.48
CA ILE A 391 0.06 1.66 8.69
C ILE A 391 0.92 1.33 9.92
N GLN A 392 0.30 0.86 11.01
CA GLN A 392 1.01 0.44 12.21
C GLN A 392 1.92 -0.77 11.94
N GLU A 393 1.37 -1.84 11.34
CA GLU A 393 2.14 -3.05 10.99
C GLU A 393 3.29 -2.71 10.05
N ARG A 394 3.07 -1.81 9.09
CA ARG A 394 4.14 -1.28 8.25
C ARG A 394 5.20 -0.58 9.12
N ASN A 395 4.84 0.40 9.93
CA ASN A 395 5.82 1.13 10.75
C ASN A 395 6.63 0.23 11.69
N GLU A 396 6.00 -0.79 12.29
CA GLU A 396 6.68 -1.79 13.12
C GLU A 396 7.71 -2.60 12.32
N ARG A 397 7.37 -3.00 11.09
CA ARG A 397 8.31 -3.64 10.15
C ARG A 397 9.45 -2.69 9.75
N TRP A 398 9.13 -1.43 9.44
CA TRP A 398 10.13 -0.43 9.03
C TRP A 398 11.12 -0.06 10.15
N HIS A 399 10.69 -0.04 11.41
CA HIS A 399 11.57 0.27 12.54
C HIS A 399 12.44 -0.90 13.01
N THR A 400 12.07 -2.13 12.67
CA THR A 400 12.86 -3.33 12.99
C THR A 400 13.92 -3.65 11.93
N LEU A 401 13.89 -2.95 10.79
CA LEU A 401 14.82 -3.13 9.69
C LEU A 401 15.89 -2.03 9.71
N PRO A 402 17.20 -2.38 9.67
CA PRO A 402 18.24 -1.37 9.59
C PRO A 402 18.05 -0.51 8.34
N THR A 403 18.14 0.82 8.48
CA THR A 403 18.12 1.77 7.36
C THR A 403 19.18 1.40 6.32
N LEU A 404 19.03 1.81 5.04
CA LEU A 404 20.08 1.62 4.03
C LEU A 404 21.44 2.03 4.62
N ALA A 405 21.53 3.19 5.28
CA ALA A 405 22.73 3.65 5.97
C ALA A 405 23.24 2.67 7.07
N ALA A 406 22.40 2.24 8.01
CA ALA A 406 22.81 1.32 9.08
C ALA A 406 23.11 -0.10 8.59
N SER A 407 22.49 -0.52 7.49
CA SER A 407 22.68 -1.84 6.89
C SER A 407 24.01 -1.96 6.14
N PHE A 408 24.67 -0.84 5.82
CA PHE A 408 25.93 -0.78 5.05
C PHE A 408 27.13 -0.21 5.81
N THR A 409 26.96 0.31 7.04
CA THR A 409 28.10 0.81 7.85
C THR A 409 28.82 -0.26 8.65
N GLY A 410 28.42 -1.53 8.57
CA GLY A 410 29.25 -2.66 9.03
C GLY A 410 29.83 -2.51 10.44
N THR A 411 29.02 -2.11 11.43
CA THR A 411 29.39 -2.21 12.85
C THR A 411 28.45 -3.18 13.55
N GLU A 412 28.53 -4.46 13.17
CA GLU A 412 28.32 -5.61 14.05
C GLU A 412 29.32 -6.71 13.70
#